data_AF-A0A7G8BFT0-F1
#
_entry.id   AF-A0A7G8BFT0-F1
#
_cell.length_a   1.000
_cell.length_b   1.000
_cell.length_c   1.000
_cell.angle_alpha   90.00
_cell.angle_beta   90.00
_cell.angle_gamma   90.00
#
_symmetry.space_group_name_H-M   'P 1'
#
loop_
_entity.id
_entity.type
_entity.pdbx_description
1 polymer ?
#
loop_
_entity_poly.entity_id
_entity_poly.type
_entity_poly.pdbx_seq_one_letter_code
_entity_poly.pdbx_strand_id
1 'polypeptide(L)'
;MLLSDTHELHRELDVPSGDILIHAGDFSMFSRSLRGIEDFNTWLGELPHRLTIAVPGNHEFFLASDPSRRSLLSNATVLINQSVEVDGLRIWGSPVTPLANAAFGVSSAEDRRGSTRRFRNTPTSLSRMDRRMASSTLLLVQVSISAAVSFSTR
;
A
#
# COMPACT_ATOMS: atom_id res chain seq x y z
N MET A 1 -7.91 5.03 -8.86
CA MET A 1 -7.52 6.26 -8.14
C MET A 1 -6.25 5.97 -7.34
N LEU A 2 -5.28 6.90 -7.35
CA LEU A 2 -4.06 6.83 -6.54
C LEU A 2 -3.92 8.10 -5.70
N LEU A 3 -3.81 7.94 -4.38
CA LEU A 3 -3.64 9.01 -3.39
C LEU A 3 -2.45 8.67 -2.50
N SER A 4 -1.89 9.66 -1.81
CA SER A 4 -0.82 9.48 -0.83
C SER A 4 -0.72 10.74 0.04
N ASP A 5 0.03 10.65 1.15
CA ASP A 5 0.47 11.82 1.94
C ASP A 5 -0.70 12.71 2.38
N THR A 6 -1.84 12.10 2.69
CA THR A 6 -3.03 12.86 3.10
C THR A 6 -2.88 13.44 4.50
N HIS A 7 -2.03 12.87 5.35
CA HIS A 7 -1.66 13.45 6.64
C HIS A 7 -2.86 13.92 7.47
N GLU A 8 -3.89 13.06 7.58
CA GLU A 8 -5.15 13.34 8.28
C GLU A 8 -6.09 14.37 7.60
N LEU A 9 -5.71 14.91 6.44
CA LEU A 9 -6.52 15.83 5.62
C LEU A 9 -7.38 15.13 4.56
N HIS A 10 -7.56 13.80 4.68
CA HIS A 10 -8.27 12.99 3.69
C HIS A 10 -9.74 13.43 3.47
N ARG A 11 -10.36 14.05 4.47
CA ARG A 11 -11.74 14.59 4.36
C ARG A 11 -11.84 15.88 3.54
N GLU A 12 -10.71 16.52 3.23
CA GLU A 12 -10.67 17.72 2.37
C GLU A 12 -10.59 17.36 0.87
N LEU A 13 -10.44 16.06 0.57
CA LEU A 13 -10.30 15.58 -0.79
C LEU A 13 -11.66 15.25 -1.40
N ASP A 14 -11.89 15.76 -2.61
CA ASP A 14 -12.92 15.22 -3.50
C ASP A 14 -12.33 14.04 -4.28
N VAL A 15 -12.71 12.82 -3.89
CA VAL A 15 -12.20 11.60 -4.50
C VAL A 15 -13.23 11.07 -5.50
N PRO A 16 -13.00 11.20 -6.82
CA PRO A 16 -13.93 10.69 -7.81
C PRO A 16 -14.05 9.17 -7.75
N SER A 17 -15.24 8.67 -8.09
CA SER A 17 -15.53 7.25 -8.14
C SER A 17 -14.62 6.48 -9.10
N GLY A 18 -14.39 5.21 -8.80
CA GLY A 18 -13.60 4.31 -9.64
C GLY A 18 -13.50 2.92 -9.04
N ASP A 19 -12.99 1.96 -9.80
CA ASP A 19 -12.96 0.55 -9.36
C ASP A 19 -12.02 0.29 -8.19
N ILE A 20 -10.81 0.84 -8.26
CA ILE A 20 -9.74 0.60 -7.28
C ILE A 20 -9.21 1.94 -6.77
N LEU A 21 -9.22 2.11 -5.45
CA LEU A 21 -8.48 3.15 -4.75
C LEU A 21 -7.20 2.56 -4.15
N ILE A 22 -6.08 3.24 -4.34
CA ILE A 22 -4.80 2.92 -3.70
C ILE A 22 -4.34 4.16 -2.94
N HIS A 23 -4.22 4.05 -1.62
CA HIS A 23 -3.53 5.03 -0.79
C HIS A 23 -2.09 4.57 -0.52
N ALA A 24 -1.11 5.31 -1.02
CA ALA A 24 0.29 4.91 -1.09
C ALA A 24 1.17 5.54 0.01
N GLY A 25 0.72 5.44 1.26
CA GLY A 25 1.46 5.89 2.44
C GLY A 25 0.97 7.19 3.06
N ASP A 26 1.40 7.43 4.31
CA ASP A 26 1.34 8.70 5.01
C ASP A 26 -0.07 9.30 5.13
N PHE A 27 -1.04 8.46 5.47
CA PHE A 27 -2.39 8.90 5.80
C PHE A 27 -2.52 9.49 7.22
N SER A 28 -1.52 9.28 8.08
CA SER A 28 -1.43 9.92 9.39
C SER A 28 -0.26 10.91 9.48
N MET A 29 -0.29 11.82 10.46
CA MET A 29 0.83 12.75 10.68
C MET A 29 1.96 12.14 11.50
N PHE A 30 1.68 11.23 12.43
CA PHE A 30 2.68 10.42 13.17
C PHE A 30 2.06 9.15 13.78
N SER A 31 0.82 8.82 13.39
CA SER A 31 0.02 7.76 14.00
C SER A 31 0.04 7.80 15.54
N ARG A 32 0.00 8.99 16.16
CA ARG A 32 0.05 9.12 17.63
C ARG A 32 -1.29 8.86 18.31
N SER A 33 -2.38 8.75 17.55
CA SER A 33 -3.72 8.50 18.10
C SER A 33 -4.45 7.43 17.30
N LEU A 34 -5.13 6.54 18.04
CA LEU A 34 -6.05 5.54 17.47
C LEU A 34 -7.15 6.23 16.63
N ARG A 35 -7.62 7.39 17.09
CA ARG A 35 -8.69 8.16 16.46
C ARG A 35 -8.38 8.53 15.00
N GLY A 36 -7.15 8.93 14.67
CA GLY A 36 -6.79 9.27 13.30
C GLY A 36 -6.83 8.07 12.35
N ILE A 37 -6.47 6.88 12.85
CA ILE A 37 -6.55 5.62 12.10
C ILE A 37 -7.99 5.19 11.89
N GLU A 38 -8.82 5.31 12.93
CA GLU A 38 -10.26 5.02 12.84
C GLU A 38 -10.97 5.98 11.89
N ASP A 39 -10.69 7.28 11.96
CA ASP A 39 -11.28 8.29 11.09
C ASP A 39 -10.91 8.04 9.61
N PHE A 40 -9.63 7.76 9.35
CA PHE A 40 -9.17 7.37 8.02
C PHE A 40 -9.87 6.11 7.53
N ASN A 41 -9.98 5.06 8.37
CA ASN A 41 -10.69 3.84 7.99
C ASN A 41 -12.17 4.09 7.70
N THR A 42 -12.85 4.91 8.50
CA THR A 42 -14.25 5.30 8.27
C THR A 42 -14.38 6.00 6.93
N TRP A 43 -13.53 7.00 6.65
CA TRP A 43 -13.51 7.70 5.37
C TRP A 43 -13.31 6.75 4.18
N LEU A 44 -12.40 5.77 4.27
CA LEU A 44 -12.24 4.77 3.21
C LEU A 44 -13.51 3.95 2.92
N GLY A 45 -14.34 3.71 3.93
CA GLY A 45 -15.63 3.00 3.79
C GLY A 45 -16.76 3.86 3.23
N GLU A 46 -16.61 5.19 3.27
CA GLU A 46 -17.58 6.14 2.68
C GLU A 46 -17.39 6.28 1.16
N LEU A 47 -16.21 5.93 0.64
CA LEU A 47 -15.89 6.10 -0.78
C LEU A 47 -16.48 4.98 -1.65
N PRO A 48 -16.98 5.29 -2.85
CA PRO A 48 -17.66 4.32 -3.73
C PRO A 48 -16.67 3.52 -4.57
N HIS A 49 -15.66 2.92 -3.94
CA HIS A 49 -14.67 2.07 -4.60
C HIS A 49 -14.95 0.59 -4.28
N ARG A 50 -14.90 -0.27 -5.31
CA ARG A 50 -15.09 -1.71 -5.12
C ARG A 50 -13.94 -2.34 -4.32
N LEU A 51 -12.72 -1.87 -4.56
CA LEU A 51 -11.54 -2.29 -3.80
C LEU A 51 -10.76 -1.07 -3.34
N THR A 52 -10.48 -1.03 -2.05
CA THR A 52 -9.58 -0.04 -1.44
C THR A 52 -8.33 -0.74 -0.93
N ILE A 53 -7.17 -0.24 -1.33
CA ILE A 53 -5.86 -0.71 -0.90
C ILE A 53 -5.17 0.40 -0.11
N ALA A 54 -4.64 0.05 1.05
CA ALA A 54 -3.82 0.95 1.85
C ALA A 54 -2.42 0.35 2.01
N VAL A 55 -1.39 1.13 1.65
CA VAL A 55 0.00 0.84 1.99
C VAL A 55 0.40 1.84 3.05
N PRO A 56 0.85 1.42 4.24
CA PRO A 56 1.41 2.34 5.24
C PRO A 56 2.65 3.04 4.69
N GLY A 57 2.92 4.25 5.17
CA GLY A 57 4.13 5.00 4.92
C GLY A 57 4.97 5.18 6.17
N ASN A 58 5.82 6.19 6.15
CA ASN A 58 6.82 6.43 7.17
C ASN A 58 6.26 7.13 8.43
N HIS A 59 5.04 7.66 8.37
CA HIS A 59 4.34 8.21 9.53
C HIS A 59 3.52 7.17 10.32
N GLU A 60 3.33 5.96 9.79
CA GLU A 60 2.45 4.94 10.37
C GLU A 60 3.06 4.11 11.53
N PHE A 61 3.67 4.77 12.53
CA PHE A 61 4.32 4.12 13.68
C PHE A 61 3.38 3.19 14.47
N PHE A 62 2.11 3.58 14.63
CA PHE A 62 1.13 2.78 15.36
C PHE A 62 0.91 1.42 14.72
N LEU A 63 0.82 1.38 13.39
CA LEU A 63 0.67 0.15 12.59
C LEU A 63 2.00 -0.62 12.44
N ALA A 64 3.13 0.08 12.44
CA ALA A 64 4.45 -0.54 12.40
C ALA A 64 4.79 -1.28 13.70
N SER A 65 4.42 -0.70 14.85
CA SER A 65 4.77 -1.22 16.17
C SER A 65 4.04 -2.51 16.57
N ASP A 66 2.84 -2.74 16.02
CA ASP A 66 2.03 -3.92 16.34
C ASP A 66 1.22 -4.37 15.11
N PRO A 67 1.58 -5.53 14.50
CA PRO A 67 0.87 -6.06 13.34
C PRO A 67 -0.63 -6.31 13.55
N SER A 68 -1.08 -6.58 14.78
CA SER A 68 -2.50 -6.84 15.06
C SER A 68 -3.38 -5.62 14.78
N ARG A 69 -2.82 -4.41 14.94
CA ARG A 69 -3.51 -3.12 14.71
C ARG A 69 -3.85 -2.86 13.26
N ARG A 70 -3.25 -3.58 12.31
CA ARG A 70 -3.58 -3.46 10.89
C ARG A 70 -5.03 -3.84 10.61
N SER A 71 -5.64 -4.66 11.48
CA SER A 71 -7.06 -5.00 11.42
C SER A 71 -8.01 -3.80 11.64
N LEU A 72 -7.51 -2.69 12.20
CA LEU A 72 -8.27 -1.44 12.35
C LEU A 72 -8.62 -0.81 11.01
N LEU A 73 -7.85 -1.10 9.95
CA LEU A 73 -8.14 -0.67 8.58
C LEU A 73 -9.07 -1.66 7.89
N SER A 74 -10.23 -1.94 8.49
CA SER A 74 -11.19 -2.94 8.02
C SER A 74 -11.82 -2.63 6.65
N ASN A 75 -11.83 -1.37 6.23
CA ASN A 75 -12.35 -0.92 4.94
C ASN A 75 -11.27 -0.93 3.84
N ALA A 76 -10.09 -1.50 4.11
CA ALA A 76 -9.01 -1.59 3.15
C ALA A 76 -8.29 -2.94 3.18
N THR A 77 -7.80 -3.36 2.02
CA THR A 77 -6.75 -4.39 1.95
C THR A 77 -5.40 -3.74 2.24
N VAL A 78 -4.83 -4.04 3.41
CA VAL A 78 -3.53 -3.50 3.81
C VAL A 78 -2.38 -4.33 3.21
N LEU A 79 -1.52 -3.70 2.42
CA LEU A 79 -0.36 -4.37 1.81
C LEU A 79 0.95 -3.94 2.47
N ILE A 80 1.67 -4.89 3.08
CA ILE A 80 3.00 -4.69 3.65
C ILE A 80 3.93 -5.81 3.17
N ASN A 81 4.77 -5.50 2.19
CA ASN A 81 5.65 -6.46 1.51
C ASN A 81 4.89 -7.72 1.05
N GLN A 82 3.71 -7.52 0.49
CA GLN A 82 2.83 -8.56 -0.03
C GLN A 82 2.02 -8.03 -1.21
N SER A 83 1.38 -8.94 -1.95
CA SER A 83 0.52 -8.60 -3.09
C SER A 83 -0.91 -9.08 -2.93
N VAL A 84 -1.81 -8.38 -3.63
CA VAL A 84 -3.17 -8.83 -3.94
C VAL A 84 -3.32 -8.99 -5.45
N GLU A 85 -4.15 -9.94 -5.88
CA GLU A 85 -4.55 -10.09 -7.27
C GLU A 85 -6.01 -9.68 -7.43
N VAL A 86 -6.28 -8.81 -8.39
CA VAL A 86 -7.61 -8.25 -8.67
C VAL A 86 -7.70 -7.93 -10.16
N ASP A 87 -8.75 -8.42 -10.83
CA ASP A 87 -9.02 -8.18 -12.25
C ASP A 87 -7.82 -8.42 -13.19
N GLY A 88 -7.02 -9.45 -12.92
CA GLY A 88 -5.81 -9.77 -13.69
C GLY A 88 -4.61 -8.87 -13.41
N LEU A 89 -4.76 -7.87 -12.53
CA LEU A 89 -3.66 -7.07 -11.98
C LEU A 89 -3.09 -7.78 -10.76
N ARG A 90 -1.76 -7.80 -10.65
CA ARG A 90 -1.10 -8.05 -9.36
C ARG A 90 -0.58 -6.73 -8.82
N ILE A 91 -1.01 -6.39 -7.61
CA ILE A 91 -0.64 -5.15 -6.93
C ILE A 91 0.21 -5.52 -5.72
N TRP A 92 1.44 -5.01 -5.65
CA TRP A 92 2.32 -5.18 -4.47
C TRP A 92 2.46 -3.87 -3.72
N GLY A 93 2.33 -3.92 -2.40
CA GLY A 93 2.56 -2.78 -1.52
C GLY A 93 3.79 -2.99 -0.65
N SER A 94 4.68 -1.99 -0.62
CA SER A 94 5.82 -1.95 0.29
C SER A 94 5.89 -0.60 1.01
N PRO A 95 5.90 -0.58 2.35
CA PRO A 95 6.05 0.64 3.14
C PRO A 95 7.54 1.03 3.36
N VAL A 96 8.48 0.27 2.78
CA VAL A 96 9.91 0.39 3.10
C VAL A 96 10.47 1.74 2.65
N THR A 97 10.96 2.52 3.61
CA THR A 97 11.51 3.86 3.39
C THR A 97 13.00 3.92 3.80
N PRO A 98 13.84 4.78 3.17
CA PRO A 98 15.23 4.98 3.62
C PRO A 98 15.38 5.69 4.98
N LEU A 99 14.29 6.18 5.58
CA LEU A 99 14.34 6.98 6.81
C LEU A 99 14.51 6.10 8.05
N ALA A 100 15.73 6.04 8.62
CA ALA A 100 16.08 5.15 9.74
C ALA A 100 15.18 5.30 10.98
N ASN A 101 14.74 6.52 11.28
CA ASN A 101 13.94 6.84 12.48
C ASN A 101 12.44 6.95 12.19
N ALA A 102 12.00 6.45 11.05
CA ALA A 102 10.60 6.48 10.65
C ALA A 102 9.95 5.09 10.73
N ALA A 103 8.63 5.04 10.66
CA ALA A 103 7.93 3.77 10.50
C ALA A 103 8.44 3.06 9.24
N PHE A 104 8.69 1.74 9.34
CA PHE A 104 9.22 0.94 8.23
C PHE A 104 10.57 1.42 7.65
N GLY A 105 11.35 2.14 8.48
CA GLY A 105 12.70 2.62 8.19
C GLY A 105 13.73 1.53 7.96
N VAL A 106 14.36 1.54 6.78
CA VAL A 106 15.49 0.67 6.43
C VAL A 106 16.59 1.53 5.79
N SER A 107 17.58 1.94 6.58
CA SER A 107 18.65 2.83 6.13
C SER A 107 19.57 2.20 5.08
N SER A 108 19.83 0.89 5.21
CA SER A 108 20.65 0.12 4.28
C SER A 108 19.99 0.02 2.90
N ALA A 109 20.65 0.56 1.88
CA ALA A 109 20.19 0.44 0.50
C ALA A 109 20.14 -1.02 0.03
N GLU A 110 20.99 -1.89 0.59
CA GLU A 110 20.99 -3.31 0.28
C GLU A 110 19.75 -4.02 0.84
N ASP A 111 19.42 -3.75 2.10
CA ASP A 111 18.25 -4.35 2.73
C ASP A 111 16.95 -3.86 2.09
N ARG A 112 16.92 -2.59 1.65
CA ARG A 112 15.80 -2.06 0.85
C ARG A 112 15.59 -2.80 -0.47
N ARG A 113 16.67 -3.15 -1.18
CA ARG A 113 16.58 -3.97 -2.42
C ARG A 113 15.98 -5.35 -2.16
N GLY A 114 16.07 -5.86 -0.93
CA GLY A 114 15.41 -7.09 -0.51
C GLY A 114 13.89 -7.09 -0.71
N SER A 115 13.22 -5.95 -0.47
CA SER A 115 11.77 -5.81 -0.69
C SER A 115 11.41 -5.92 -2.18
N THR A 116 12.14 -5.20 -3.05
CA THR A 116 11.95 -5.28 -4.50
C THR A 116 12.29 -6.68 -5.05
N ARG A 117 13.28 -7.36 -4.46
CA ARG A 117 13.62 -8.74 -4.81
C ARG A 117 12.51 -9.73 -4.39
N ARG A 118 11.92 -9.55 -3.20
CA ARG A 118 10.77 -10.36 -2.76
C ARG A 118 9.60 -10.21 -3.74
N PHE A 119 9.27 -8.99 -4.13
CA PHE A 119 8.24 -8.74 -5.15
C PHE A 119 8.48 -9.51 -6.45
N ARG A 120 9.71 -9.47 -6.99
CA ARG A 120 10.05 -10.19 -8.23
C ARG A 120 9.95 -11.72 -8.10
N ASN A 121 10.18 -12.24 -6.90
CA ASN A 121 10.30 -13.66 -6.63
C ASN A 121 9.02 -14.32 -6.08
N THR A 122 8.03 -13.54 -5.64
CA THR A 122 6.75 -14.09 -5.17
C THR A 122 6.01 -14.78 -6.33
N PRO A 123 5.71 -16.10 -6.22
CA PRO A 123 5.04 -16.84 -7.27
C PRO A 123 3.66 -16.27 -7.59
N THR A 124 3.30 -16.27 -8.87
CA THR A 124 1.95 -15.97 -9.34
C THR A 124 1.00 -17.11 -8.94
N SER A 125 -0.24 -16.82 -8.53
CA SER A 125 -1.25 -17.88 -8.34
C SER A 125 -1.61 -18.59 -9.66
N LEU A 126 -1.33 -17.92 -10.80
CA LEU A 126 -1.54 -18.43 -12.15
C LEU A 126 -0.81 -19.75 -12.41
N SER A 127 -1.54 -20.69 -13.02
CA SER A 127 -1.01 -22.00 -13.38
C SER A 127 0.19 -21.87 -14.34
N ARG A 128 0.98 -22.95 -14.49
CA ARG A 128 2.11 -22.96 -15.44
C ARG A 128 1.66 -22.75 -16.90
N MET A 129 0.41 -23.06 -17.22
CA MET A 129 -0.19 -22.86 -18.55
C MET A 129 -0.71 -21.43 -18.74
N ASP A 130 -1.34 -20.83 -17.73
CA ASP A 130 -1.83 -19.45 -17.80
C ASP A 130 -0.71 -18.43 -17.94
N ARG A 131 0.48 -18.72 -17.42
CA ARG A 131 1.67 -17.86 -17.54
C ARG A 131 2.16 -17.65 -18.98
N ARG A 132 1.81 -18.52 -19.93
CA ARG A 132 2.17 -18.35 -21.36
C ARG A 132 1.12 -17.56 -22.14
N MET A 133 -0.08 -17.39 -21.58
CA MET A 133 -1.23 -16.73 -22.21
C MET A 133 -1.59 -15.39 -21.56
N ALA A 134 -1.29 -15.20 -20.28
CA ALA A 134 -1.63 -14.00 -19.52
C ALA A 134 -0.51 -12.96 -19.61
N SER A 135 -0.77 -11.87 -20.32
CA SER A 135 -0.08 -10.59 -20.11
C SER A 135 -0.58 -9.99 -18.80
N SER A 136 -0.10 -10.50 -17.66
CA SER A 136 -0.47 -9.95 -16.36
C SER A 136 0.27 -8.63 -16.16
N THR A 137 -0.46 -7.51 -16.22
CA THR A 137 0.11 -6.20 -15.88
C THR A 137 0.40 -6.16 -14.38
N LEU A 138 1.66 -5.89 -14.04
CA LEU A 138 2.14 -5.89 -12.67
C LEU A 138 2.27 -4.45 -12.18
N LEU A 139 1.57 -4.13 -11.09
CA LEU A 139 1.61 -2.83 -10.46
C LEU A 139 2.44 -2.90 -9.17
N LEU A 140 3.56 -2.19 -9.15
CA LEU A 140 4.36 -1.99 -7.95
C LEU A 140 3.98 -0.65 -7.32
N VAL A 141 3.44 -0.72 -6.10
CA VAL A 141 3.21 0.45 -5.24
C VAL A 141 4.32 0.45 -4.20
N GLN A 142 5.31 1.34 -4.38
CA GLN A 142 6.38 1.51 -3.42
C GLN A 142 6.26 2.88 -2.78
N VAL A 143 6.01 2.88 -1.47
CA VAL A 143 6.04 4.12 -0.69
C VAL A 143 7.51 4.49 -0.49
N SER A 144 7.94 5.52 -1.19
CA SER A 144 9.25 6.18 -0.99
C SER A 144 8.96 7.58 -0.45
N ILE A 145 9.97 8.35 -0.03
CA ILE A 145 9.82 9.77 0.39
C ILE A 145 9.09 10.63 -0.69
N SER A 146 8.93 10.10 -1.90
CA SER A 146 7.87 10.46 -2.83
C SER A 146 7.18 9.18 -3.28
N ALA A 147 5.85 9.08 -3.13
CA ALA A 147 5.09 7.91 -3.58
C ALA A 147 5.44 7.56 -5.03
N ALA A 148 6.00 6.38 -5.26
CA ALA A 148 6.41 5.93 -6.58
C ALA A 148 5.56 4.73 -6.98
N VAL A 149 4.68 4.93 -7.95
CA VAL A 149 3.94 3.84 -8.58
C VAL A 149 4.63 3.50 -9.89
N SER A 150 5.12 2.27 -9.97
CA SER A 150 5.82 1.75 -11.14
C SER A 150 5.00 0.66 -11.80
N PHE A 151 4.73 0.83 -13.08
CA PHE A 151 4.11 -0.19 -13.91
C PHE A 151 5.22 -1.05 -14.52
N SER A 152 5.09 -2.37 -14.41
CA SER A 152 5.95 -3.31 -15.11
C SER A 152 5.07 -4.29 -15.87
N THR A 153 5.29 -4.43 -17.17
CA THR A 153 4.77 -5.55 -17.95
C THR A 153 5.86 -6.61 -18.02
N ARG A 154 5.49 -7.89 -17.91
CA ARG A 154 6.40 -9.00 -18.28
C ARG A 154 6.34 -9.25 -19.77
#